data_AF-A0A844Z8B2-F1
#
_entry.id   AF-A0A844Z8B2-F1
#
_cell.length_a   1.000
_cell.length_b   1.000
_cell.length_c   1.000
_cell.angle_alpha   90.00
_cell.angle_beta   90.00
_cell.angle_gamma   90.00
#
_symmetry.space_group_name_H-M   'P 1'
#
loop_
_entity.id
_entity.type
_entity.pdbx_description
1 polymer ?
#
loop_
_entity_poly.entity_id
_entity_poly.type
_entity_poly.pdbx_seq_one_letter_code
_entity_poly.pdbx_strand_id
1 'polypeptide(L)'
;MPARSERKQVDQALDKALSDIAHERTAMNGFGFVQVVTRKIRPSLIATIQADPEAAAARLLLRRAEHVEGAGTTFIEAHPAVVAALRSSWLDELQKRSGRPVRLSENPSLALSAGNAQIVER
;
A
#
# COMPACT_ATOMS: atom_id res chain seq x y z
N MET A 1 -13.55 23.61 -17.41
CA MET A 1 -13.22 23.46 -18.85
C MET A 1 -14.41 23.93 -19.68
N PRO A 2 -14.45 25.21 -20.05
CA PRO A 2 -15.62 25.78 -20.73
C PRO A 2 -15.71 25.33 -22.21
N ALA A 3 -14.58 25.06 -22.87
CA ALA A 3 -14.56 24.74 -24.29
C ALA A 3 -14.89 23.26 -24.57
N ARG A 4 -15.71 23.02 -25.62
CA ARG A 4 -16.03 21.67 -26.10
C ARG A 4 -14.80 20.91 -26.59
N SER A 5 -13.83 21.62 -27.17
CA SER A 5 -12.58 21.04 -27.67
C SER A 5 -11.71 20.46 -26.56
N GLU A 6 -11.57 21.17 -25.44
CA GLU A 6 -10.83 20.70 -24.25
C GLU A 6 -11.44 19.40 -23.70
N ARG A 7 -12.78 19.35 -23.59
CA ARG A 7 -13.49 18.15 -23.12
C ARG A 7 -13.24 16.95 -24.04
N LYS A 8 -13.25 17.17 -25.36
CA LYS A 8 -12.95 16.12 -26.34
C LYS A 8 -11.50 15.61 -26.23
N GLN A 9 -10.54 16.48 -25.93
CA GLN A 9 -9.15 16.06 -25.72
C GLN A 9 -9.02 15.14 -24.49
N VAL A 10 -9.74 15.44 -23.40
CA VAL A 10 -9.77 14.56 -22.22
C VAL A 10 -10.42 13.22 -22.54
N ASP A 11 -11.53 13.22 -23.28
CA ASP A 11 -12.18 11.97 -23.72
C ASP A 11 -11.22 11.10 -24.53
N GLN A 12 -10.47 11.69 -25.47
CA GLN A 12 -9.47 10.96 -26.27
C GLN A 12 -8.31 10.44 -25.43
N ALA A 13 -7.85 11.21 -24.44
CA ALA A 13 -6.80 10.78 -23.53
C ALA A 13 -7.27 9.60 -22.64
N LEU A 14 -8.52 9.64 -22.18
CA LEU A 14 -9.12 8.55 -21.42
C LEU A 14 -9.29 7.29 -22.26
N ASP A 15 -9.77 7.40 -23.50
CA ASP A 15 -9.88 6.25 -24.42
C ASP A 15 -8.52 5.58 -24.62
N LYS A 16 -7.47 6.38 -24.82
CA LYS A 16 -6.10 5.85 -24.97
C LYS A 16 -5.59 5.20 -23.69
N ALA A 17 -5.85 5.80 -22.52
CA ALA A 17 -5.36 5.29 -21.24
C ALA A 17 -6.07 4.01 -20.78
N LEU A 18 -7.33 3.83 -21.19
CA LEU A 18 -8.17 2.70 -20.79
C LEU A 18 -8.30 1.64 -21.89
N SER A 19 -7.51 1.71 -22.96
CA SER A 19 -7.62 0.84 -24.15
C SER A 19 -7.57 -0.66 -23.81
N ASP A 20 -6.79 -1.01 -22.79
CA ASP A 20 -6.50 -2.40 -22.43
C ASP A 20 -7.42 -2.91 -21.30
N ILE A 21 -8.36 -2.09 -20.83
CA ILE A 21 -9.27 -2.41 -19.73
C ILE A 21 -10.68 -2.55 -20.30
N ALA A 22 -11.34 -3.68 -20.07
CA ALA A 22 -12.76 -3.81 -20.39
C ALA A 22 -13.59 -2.87 -19.49
N HIS A 23 -14.20 -1.85 -20.08
CA HIS A 23 -14.92 -0.81 -19.36
C HIS A 23 -16.08 -0.23 -20.18
N GLU A 24 -17.06 0.33 -19.48
CA GLU A 24 -18.03 1.27 -20.04
C GLU A 24 -17.73 2.66 -19.51
N ARG A 25 -17.91 3.69 -20.33
CA ARG A 25 -17.74 5.08 -19.87
C ARG A 25 -18.70 6.05 -20.53
N THR A 26 -18.91 7.17 -19.86
CA THR A 26 -19.57 8.34 -20.46
C THR A 26 -18.54 9.28 -21.10
N ALA A 27 -18.99 10.14 -22.01
CA ALA A 27 -18.23 11.31 -22.41
C ALA A 27 -18.25 12.37 -21.29
N MET A 28 -17.27 13.27 -21.27
CA MET A 28 -17.22 14.33 -20.28
C MET A 28 -18.46 15.25 -20.37
N ASN A 29 -19.23 15.30 -19.29
CA ASN A 29 -20.46 16.08 -19.24
C ASN A 29 -20.20 17.60 -19.08
N GLY A 30 -21.27 18.40 -18.95
CA GLY A 30 -21.17 19.86 -18.78
C GLY A 30 -20.53 20.31 -17.46
N PHE A 31 -20.44 19.41 -16.47
CA PHE A 31 -19.85 19.66 -15.15
C PHE A 31 -18.42 19.14 -15.02
N GLY A 32 -17.87 18.51 -16.07
CA GLY A 32 -16.53 17.95 -16.07
C GLY A 32 -16.42 16.55 -15.46
N PHE A 33 -17.53 15.86 -15.21
CA PHE A 33 -17.50 14.48 -14.72
C PHE A 33 -17.47 13.48 -15.88
N VAL A 34 -16.75 12.38 -15.66
CA VAL A 34 -16.77 11.16 -16.47
C VAL A 34 -17.05 10.00 -15.52
N GLN A 35 -17.98 9.13 -15.91
CA GLN A 35 -18.24 7.89 -15.18
C GLN A 35 -17.55 6.76 -15.95
N VAL A 36 -16.81 5.93 -15.22
CA VAL A 36 -16.16 4.72 -15.76
C VAL A 36 -16.60 3.55 -14.91
N VAL A 37 -17.13 2.52 -15.56
CA VAL A 37 -17.61 1.30 -14.92
C VAL A 37 -16.81 0.13 -15.46
N THR A 38 -16.26 -0.67 -14.55
CA THR A 38 -15.54 -1.90 -14.89
C THR A 38 -16.13 -3.07 -14.12
N ARG A 39 -16.03 -4.27 -14.71
CA ARG A 39 -16.44 -5.48 -14.00
C ARG A 39 -15.47 -5.74 -12.85
N LYS A 40 -16.00 -5.90 -11.63
CA LYS A 40 -15.21 -6.33 -10.47
C LYS A 40 -14.85 -7.82 -10.63
N ILE A 41 -13.61 -8.10 -11.06
CA ILE A 41 -13.12 -9.47 -11.28
C ILE A 41 -12.45 -10.11 -10.05
N ARG A 42 -12.00 -9.29 -9.08
CA ARG A 42 -11.37 -9.73 -7.83
C ARG A 42 -11.57 -8.66 -6.75
N PRO A 43 -11.28 -8.96 -5.46
CA PRO A 43 -11.19 -7.93 -4.43
C PRO A 43 -10.27 -6.78 -4.86
N SER A 44 -10.67 -5.54 -4.56
CA SER A 44 -9.80 -4.39 -4.71
C SER A 44 -8.72 -4.41 -3.64
N LEU A 45 -7.64 -3.63 -3.83
CA LEU A 45 -6.59 -3.52 -2.82
C LEU A 45 -7.14 -3.07 -1.46
N ILE A 46 -8.08 -2.12 -1.47
CA ILE A 46 -8.76 -1.63 -0.25
C ILE A 46 -9.55 -2.77 0.41
N ALA A 47 -10.30 -3.56 -0.37
CA ALA A 47 -11.04 -4.70 0.17
C ALA A 47 -10.10 -5.76 0.75
N THR A 48 -8.95 -6.02 0.12
CA THR A 48 -7.93 -6.94 0.65
C THR A 48 -7.32 -6.44 1.96
N ILE A 49 -7.05 -5.13 2.07
CA ILE A 49 -6.52 -4.52 3.30
C ILE A 49 -7.55 -4.60 4.42
N GLN A 50 -8.83 -4.35 4.13
CA GLN A 50 -9.90 -4.43 5.11
C GLN A 50 -10.19 -5.85 5.58
N ALA A 51 -9.99 -6.85 4.71
CA ALA A 51 -10.23 -8.25 5.05
C ALA A 51 -9.16 -8.84 5.99
N ASP A 52 -7.93 -8.31 5.96
CA ASP A 52 -6.80 -8.77 6.77
C ASP A 52 -5.90 -7.57 7.17
N PRO A 53 -6.38 -6.73 8.12
CA PRO A 53 -5.68 -5.51 8.51
C PRO A 53 -4.36 -5.80 9.24
N GLU A 54 -4.25 -6.92 9.96
CA GLU A 54 -3.02 -7.35 10.63
C GLU A 54 -1.92 -7.67 9.62
N ALA A 55 -2.20 -8.50 8.60
CA ALA A 55 -1.20 -8.80 7.58
C ALA A 55 -0.93 -7.61 6.67
N ALA A 56 -1.89 -6.72 6.44
CA ALA A 56 -1.66 -5.47 5.73
C ALA A 56 -0.67 -4.57 6.51
N ALA A 57 -0.90 -4.40 7.81
CA ALA A 57 -0.01 -3.66 8.70
C ALA A 57 1.40 -4.28 8.76
N ALA A 58 1.50 -5.61 8.84
CA ALA A 58 2.78 -6.31 8.85
C ALA A 58 3.61 -6.04 7.58
N ARG A 59 2.98 -6.10 6.40
CA ARG A 59 3.66 -5.82 5.11
C ARG A 59 4.08 -4.36 4.99
N LEU A 60 3.26 -3.43 5.48
CA LEU A 60 3.61 -2.01 5.53
C LEU A 60 4.80 -1.77 6.46
N LEU A 61 4.80 -2.43 7.62
CA LEU A 61 5.85 -2.31 8.62
C LEU A 61 7.19 -2.85 8.13
N LEU A 62 7.20 -4.00 7.45
CA LEU A 62 8.41 -4.53 6.79
C LEU A 62 8.98 -3.54 5.77
N ARG A 63 8.11 -2.92 4.96
CA ARG A 63 8.54 -1.90 3.99
C ARG A 63 9.13 -0.68 4.68
N ARG A 64 8.54 -0.21 5.78
CA ARG A 64 9.10 0.89 6.60
C ARG A 64 10.46 0.50 7.17
N ALA A 65 10.58 -0.70 7.74
CA ALA A 65 11.81 -1.21 8.33
C ALA A 65 12.96 -1.32 7.31
N GLU A 66 12.67 -1.71 6.07
CA GLU A 66 13.66 -1.76 4.99
C GLU A 66 14.20 -0.37 4.61
N HIS A 67 13.38 0.68 4.76
CA HIS A 67 13.76 2.07 4.44
C HIS A 67 14.47 2.80 5.57
N VAL A 68 14.58 2.22 6.77
CA VAL A 68 15.31 2.87 7.87
C VAL A 68 16.81 2.87 7.54
N GLU A 69 17.48 4.00 7.70
CA GLU A 69 18.91 4.17 7.40
C GLU A 69 19.76 4.24 8.68
N GLY A 70 21.04 3.90 8.56
CA GLY A 70 22.00 3.90 9.68
C GLY A 70 22.54 2.53 10.03
N ALA A 71 23.56 2.53 10.91
CA ALA A 71 24.21 1.33 11.42
C ALA A 71 23.63 0.91 12.77
N GLY A 72 23.41 -0.39 12.97
CA GLY A 72 22.85 -0.91 14.21
C GLY A 72 21.89 -2.07 13.96
N THR A 73 20.93 -2.23 14.86
CA THR A 73 19.86 -3.23 14.78
C THR A 73 18.58 -2.55 14.32
N THR A 74 17.87 -3.15 13.36
CA THR A 74 16.53 -2.72 12.99
C THR A 74 15.55 -3.17 14.08
N PHE A 75 15.10 -2.24 14.91
CA PHE A 75 14.09 -2.49 15.94
C PHE A 75 12.70 -2.22 15.37
N ILE A 76 11.80 -3.19 15.52
CA ILE A 76 10.41 -3.10 15.10
C ILE A 76 9.53 -3.28 16.33
N GLU A 77 8.68 -2.29 16.60
CA GLU A 77 7.67 -2.36 17.66
C GLU A 77 6.27 -2.30 17.03
N ALA A 78 5.39 -3.23 17.38
CA ALA A 78 4.04 -3.26 16.86
C ALA A 78 3.06 -3.94 17.83
N HIS A 79 1.77 -3.84 17.51
CA HIS A 79 0.74 -4.61 18.21
C HIS A 79 1.01 -6.13 18.07
N PRO A 80 0.76 -6.95 19.12
CA PRO A 80 1.04 -8.39 19.08
C PRO A 80 0.44 -9.12 17.87
N ALA A 81 -0.78 -8.76 17.45
CA ALA A 81 -1.42 -9.35 16.27
C ALA A 81 -0.66 -9.05 14.95
N VAL A 82 0.00 -7.89 14.85
CA VAL A 82 0.84 -7.54 13.70
C VAL A 82 2.15 -8.33 13.75
N VAL A 83 2.74 -8.46 14.94
CA VAL A 83 3.95 -9.28 15.14
C VAL A 83 3.69 -10.74 14.79
N ALA A 84 2.56 -11.30 15.22
CA ALA A 84 2.14 -12.66 14.87
C ALA A 84 1.91 -12.86 13.36
N ALA A 85 1.54 -11.80 12.63
CA ALA A 85 1.37 -11.84 11.17
C ALA A 85 2.70 -11.74 10.39
N LEU A 86 3.82 -11.43 11.06
CA LEU A 86 5.15 -11.43 10.44
C LEU A 86 5.67 -12.87 10.29
N ARG A 87 5.99 -13.26 9.06
CA ARG A 87 6.61 -14.55 8.78
C ARG A 87 8.11 -14.50 9.04
N SER A 88 8.67 -15.55 9.64
CA SER A 88 10.11 -15.69 9.86
C SER A 88 10.92 -15.47 8.58
N SER A 89 10.49 -16.08 7.47
CA SER A 89 11.17 -15.92 6.18
C SER A 89 11.19 -14.48 5.66
N TRP A 90 10.22 -13.64 6.02
CA TRP A 90 10.24 -12.22 5.65
C TRP A 90 11.22 -11.41 6.51
N LEU A 91 11.37 -11.77 7.79
CA LEU A 91 12.35 -11.15 8.67
C LEU A 91 13.78 -11.51 8.24
N ASP A 92 13.98 -12.77 7.82
CA ASP A 92 15.26 -13.22 7.24
C ASP A 92 15.61 -12.43 5.97
N GLU A 93 14.64 -12.22 5.08
CA GLU A 93 14.84 -11.41 3.88
C GLU A 93 15.08 -9.94 4.20
N LEU A 94 14.38 -9.37 5.19
CA LEU A 94 14.63 -8.02 5.65
C LEU A 94 16.07 -7.89 6.19
N GLN A 95 16.54 -8.85 6.99
CA GLN A 95 17.90 -8.86 7.50
C GLN A 95 18.93 -8.97 6.36
N LYS A 96 18.71 -9.85 5.37
CA LYS A 96 19.59 -9.98 4.20
C LYS A 96 19.68 -8.69 3.38
N ARG A 97 18.54 -8.03 3.12
CA ARG A 97 18.49 -6.82 2.30
C ARG A 97 19.02 -5.58 3.01
N SER A 98 18.74 -5.46 4.29
CA SER A 98 19.19 -4.32 5.09
C SER A 98 20.61 -4.47 5.63
N GLY A 99 21.15 -5.70 5.63
CA GLY A 99 22.46 -6.01 6.22
C GLY A 99 22.51 -5.85 7.74
N ARG A 100 21.36 -5.77 8.41
CA ARG A 100 21.23 -5.47 9.83
C ARG A 100 20.38 -6.52 10.54
N PRO A 101 20.73 -6.93 11.76
CA PRO A 101 19.88 -7.81 12.55
C PRO A 101 18.53 -7.13 12.83
N VAL A 102 17.47 -7.93 12.96
CA VAL A 102 16.11 -7.46 13.26
C VAL A 102 15.74 -7.87 14.68
N ARG A 103 15.26 -6.93 15.49
CA ARG A 103 14.71 -7.18 16.83
C ARG A 103 13.23 -6.77 16.83
N LEU A 104 12.37 -7.66 17.31
CA LEU A 104 10.93 -7.41 17.44
C LEU A 104 10.58 -7.09 18.90
N SER A 105 9.59 -6.23 19.08
CA SER A 105 8.95 -5.95 20.36
C SER A 105 7.44 -5.82 20.17
N GLU A 106 6.69 -6.38 21.11
CA GLU A 106 5.24 -6.33 21.12
C GLU A 106 4.75 -5.26 22.08
N ASN A 107 3.82 -4.42 21.61
CA ASN A 107 3.18 -3.40 22.42
C ASN A 107 1.66 -3.39 22.18
N PRO A 108 0.85 -3.99 23.08
CA PRO A 108 -0.61 -4.05 22.94
C PRO A 108 -1.32 -2.70 22.93
N SER A 109 -0.67 -1.62 23.35
CA SER A 109 -1.26 -0.27 23.35
C SER A 109 -1.24 0.38 21.95
N LEU A 110 -0.45 -0.15 21.01
CA LEU A 110 -0.38 0.36 19.65
C LEU A 110 -1.59 -0.09 18.83
N ALA A 111 -2.16 0.82 18.04
CA ALA A 111 -3.07 0.44 16.98
C ALA A 111 -2.35 -0.43 15.93
N LEU A 112 -3.08 -1.29 15.20
CA LEU A 112 -2.48 -2.17 14.17
C LEU A 112 -1.64 -1.38 13.15
N SER A 113 -2.10 -0.19 12.75
CA SER A 113 -1.39 0.68 11.79
C SER A 113 -0.24 1.50 12.39
N ALA A 114 -0.12 1.54 13.72
CA ALA A 114 0.82 2.38 14.46
C ALA A 114 2.18 1.72 14.73
N GLY A 115 2.42 0.52 14.19
CA GLY A 115 3.74 -0.12 14.26
C GLY A 115 4.84 0.76 13.64
N ASN A 116 6.00 0.77 14.28
CA ASN A 116 7.15 1.59 13.92
C ASN A 116 8.43 0.77 13.76
N ALA A 117 9.39 1.33 13.02
CA ALA A 117 10.70 0.74 12.83
C ALA A 117 11.77 1.83 12.92
N GLN A 118 12.87 1.53 13.62
CA GLN A 118 13.98 2.46 13.84
C GLN A 118 15.31 1.71 13.99
N ILE A 119 16.43 2.42 13.85
CA ILE A 119 17.74 1.87 14.21
C ILE A 119 17.98 2.10 15.69
N VAL A 120 18.40 1.04 16.37
CA VAL A 120 18.90 1.11 17.74
C VAL A 120 20.34 0.60 17.80
N GLU A 121 21.07 1.05 18.82
CA GLU A 121 22.38 0.48 19.14
C GLU A 121 22.26 -1.03 19.42
N ARG A 122 23.34 -1.78 19.16
CA ARG A 122 23.33 -3.25 19.22
C ARG A 122 23.02 -3.79 20.62
#